data_AF-A0A7J8G8D9-F1
#
_entry.id   AF-A0A7J8G8D9-F1
#
_cell.length_a   1.000
_cell.length_b   1.000
_cell.length_c   1.000
_cell.angle_alpha   90.00
_cell.angle_beta   90.00
_cell.angle_gamma   90.00
#
_symmetry.space_group_name_H-M   'P 1'
#
loop_
_entity.id
_entity.type
_entity.pdbx_description
1 polymer ?
#
loop_
_entity_poly.entity_id
_entity_poly.type
_entity_poly.pdbx_seq_one_letter_code
_entity_poly.pdbx_strand_id
1 'polypeptide(L)'
;MGKVAQTACMSACQHLSTSLMQMLLDNELKQISMGAVQQFNLDVIQCELFASSEPVPGFQGDTLQLAFIDLRQLLDLFMVWDWSTYLADYGQPASKYLRVNPNTALTLLEKMKDTSKKNNIFAQFRKNDRDKQKLIETVMKQLRSLVNGMSHHT
;
A
#
# COMPACT_ATOMS: atom_id res chain seq x y z
N MET A 1 -29.88 -3.77 19.99
CA MET A 1 -29.26 -2.59 19.34
C MET A 1 -27.74 -2.72 19.18
N GLY A 2 -26.99 -3.31 20.13
CA GLY A 2 -25.51 -3.43 20.03
C GLY A 2 -24.96 -4.14 18.78
N LYS A 3 -25.57 -5.24 18.33
CA LYS A 3 -25.11 -5.95 17.12
C LYS A 3 -25.23 -5.11 15.83
N VAL A 4 -26.31 -4.32 15.71
CA VAL A 4 -26.51 -3.46 14.52
C VAL A 4 -25.46 -2.37 14.47
N ALA A 5 -25.14 -1.74 15.62
CA ALA A 5 -24.09 -0.73 15.71
C ALA A 5 -22.70 -1.31 15.40
N GLN A 6 -22.39 -2.51 15.88
CA GLN A 6 -21.14 -3.21 15.55
C GLN A 6 -21.04 -3.50 14.05
N THR A 7 -22.06 -4.09 13.44
CA THR A 7 -22.06 -4.37 11.99
C THR A 7 -21.90 -3.08 11.19
N ALA A 8 -22.63 -2.02 11.53
CA ALA A 8 -22.51 -0.73 10.85
C ALA A 8 -21.10 -0.13 10.98
N CYS A 9 -20.49 -0.19 12.17
CA CYS A 9 -19.13 0.30 12.41
C CYS A 9 -18.08 -0.49 11.62
N MET A 10 -18.20 -1.83 11.58
CA MET A 10 -17.33 -2.69 10.78
C MET A 10 -17.46 -2.35 9.29
N SER A 11 -18.68 -2.27 8.76
CA SER A 11 -18.93 -1.92 7.37
C SER A 11 -18.40 -0.53 7.02
N ALA A 12 -18.52 0.44 7.93
CA ALA A 12 -17.95 1.77 7.75
C ALA A 12 -16.41 1.73 7.67
N CYS A 13 -15.74 0.98 8.56
CA CYS A 13 -14.28 0.83 8.52
C CYS A 13 -13.80 0.13 7.25
N GLN A 14 -14.50 -0.94 6.83
CA GLN A 14 -14.21 -1.64 5.58
C GLN A 14 -14.39 -0.73 4.35
N HIS A 15 -15.46 0.07 4.35
CA HIS A 15 -15.70 1.03 3.28
C HIS A 15 -14.61 2.09 3.24
N LEU A 16 -14.24 2.69 4.39
CA LEU A 16 -13.15 3.66 4.48
C LEU A 16 -11.84 3.09 3.93
N SER A 17 -11.41 1.92 4.40
CA SER A 17 -10.20 1.25 3.93
C SER A 17 -10.22 0.99 2.41
N THR A 18 -11.35 0.49 1.90
CA THR A 18 -11.52 0.23 0.47
C THR A 18 -11.48 1.51 -0.36
N SER A 19 -12.17 2.57 0.07
CA SER A 19 -12.16 3.86 -0.61
C SER A 19 -10.77 4.50 -0.60
N LEU A 20 -10.05 4.41 0.52
CA LEU A 20 -8.67 4.86 0.64
C LEU A 20 -7.73 4.13 -0.33
N MET A 21 -7.83 2.80 -0.40
CA MET A 21 -7.10 2.00 -1.38
C MET A 21 -7.44 2.41 -2.82
N GLN A 22 -8.74 2.58 -3.12
CA GLN A 22 -9.20 3.00 -4.45
C GLN A 22 -8.65 4.38 -4.84
N MET A 23 -8.60 5.34 -3.92
CA MET A 23 -8.02 6.66 -4.20
C MET A 23 -6.54 6.58 -4.62
N LEU A 24 -5.74 5.69 -4.02
CA LEU A 24 -4.35 5.48 -4.43
C LEU A 24 -4.21 4.80 -5.79
N LEU A 25 -5.14 3.91 -6.11
CA LEU A 25 -5.09 3.08 -7.32
C LEU A 25 -5.90 3.65 -8.48
N ASP A 26 -6.64 4.74 -8.25
CA ASP A 26 -7.55 5.36 -9.21
C ASP A 26 -6.85 5.61 -10.55
N ASN A 27 -7.50 5.26 -11.65
CA ASN A 27 -6.94 5.42 -12.98
C ASN A 27 -6.73 6.89 -13.37
N GLU A 28 -7.50 7.82 -12.82
CA GLU A 28 -7.37 9.25 -13.02
C GLU A 28 -6.18 9.83 -12.24
N LEU A 29 -5.77 9.21 -11.14
CA LEU A 29 -4.54 9.56 -10.43
C LEU A 29 -3.31 9.09 -11.23
N LYS A 30 -2.82 9.90 -12.16
CA LYS A 30 -1.69 9.52 -13.03
C LYS A 30 -0.34 9.52 -12.30
N GLN A 31 -0.17 10.37 -11.29
CA GLN A 31 1.10 10.53 -10.58
C GLN A 31 0.87 10.82 -9.09
N ILE A 32 1.77 10.33 -8.23
CA ILE A 32 1.76 10.63 -6.80
C ILE A 32 3.19 10.76 -6.29
N SER A 33 3.47 11.84 -5.56
CA SER A 33 4.80 12.06 -4.97
C SER A 33 4.96 11.26 -3.68
N MET A 34 6.19 10.95 -3.28
CA MET A 34 6.45 10.32 -1.98
C MET A 34 5.88 11.16 -0.81
N GLY A 35 5.95 12.49 -0.89
CA GLY A 35 5.37 13.37 0.12
C GLY A 35 3.85 13.23 0.24
N ALA A 36 3.15 13.05 -0.88
CA ALA A 36 1.71 12.78 -0.85
C ALA A 36 1.38 11.39 -0.26
N VAL A 37 2.18 10.36 -0.57
CA VAL A 37 2.02 9.04 0.06
C VAL A 37 2.30 9.10 1.56
N GLN A 38 3.28 9.89 2.01
CA GLN A 38 3.56 10.12 3.43
C GLN A 38 2.39 10.81 4.13
N GLN A 39 1.78 11.82 3.52
CA GLN A 39 0.60 12.47 4.09
C GLN A 39 -0.59 11.51 4.16
N PHE A 40 -0.84 10.77 3.07
CA PHE A 40 -1.86 9.74 3.04
C PHE A 40 -1.64 8.69 4.14
N ASN A 41 -0.38 8.30 4.40
CA ASN A 41 -0.05 7.39 5.49
C ASN A 41 -0.46 7.92 6.86
N LEU A 42 -0.27 9.23 7.12
CA LEU A 42 -0.73 9.88 8.36
C LEU A 42 -2.25 9.86 8.46
N ASP A 43 -2.96 10.10 7.34
CA ASP A 43 -4.42 10.05 7.31
C ASP A 43 -4.95 8.64 7.64
N VAL A 44 -4.31 7.59 7.11
CA VAL A 44 -4.68 6.20 7.44
C VAL A 44 -4.38 5.87 8.90
N ILE A 45 -3.28 6.38 9.48
CA ILE A 45 -3.00 6.22 10.92
C ILE A 45 -4.14 6.79 11.75
N GLN A 46 -4.72 7.93 11.35
CA GLN A 46 -5.88 8.49 12.06
C GLN A 46 -7.12 7.59 11.98
N CYS A 47 -7.36 6.93 10.83
CA CYS A 47 -8.44 5.95 10.70
C CYS A 47 -8.22 4.72 11.59
N GLU A 48 -6.98 4.25 11.69
CA GLU A 48 -6.61 3.11 12.55
C GLU A 48 -6.71 3.45 14.04
N LEU A 49 -6.32 4.68 14.42
CA LEU A 49 -6.52 5.19 15.77
C LEU A 49 -8.00 5.22 16.13
N PHE A 50 -8.88 5.67 15.22
CA PHE A 50 -10.33 5.58 15.40
C PHE A 50 -10.79 4.12 15.57
N ALA A 51 -10.32 3.19 14.74
CA ALA A 51 -10.66 1.77 14.87
C ALA A 51 -10.22 1.19 16.23
N SER A 52 -9.10 1.68 16.77
CA SER A 52 -8.55 1.27 18.07
C SER A 52 -9.22 1.92 19.29
N SER A 53 -9.97 3.01 19.11
CA SER A 53 -10.55 3.77 20.21
C SER A 53 -11.87 3.19 20.74
N GLU A 54 -12.16 1.91 20.44
CA GLU A 54 -13.41 1.23 20.75
C GLU A 54 -14.67 2.04 20.36
N PRO A 55 -14.83 2.43 19.07
CA PRO A 55 -15.87 3.37 18.65
C PRO A 55 -17.30 2.83 18.88
N VAL A 56 -17.46 1.51 18.95
CA VAL A 56 -18.67 0.84 19.39
C VAL A 56 -18.30 -0.29 20.37
N PRO A 57 -18.92 -0.38 21.55
CA PRO A 57 -18.61 -1.45 22.51
C PRO A 57 -18.87 -2.87 21.98
N GLY A 58 -18.06 -3.81 22.44
CA GLY A 58 -18.26 -5.25 22.23
C GLY A 58 -17.60 -5.85 20.98
N PHE A 59 -16.69 -5.12 20.33
CA PHE A 59 -15.68 -5.74 19.46
C PHE A 59 -14.65 -6.50 20.29
N GLN A 60 -14.09 -7.57 19.75
CA GLN A 60 -13.03 -8.35 20.38
C GLN A 60 -11.66 -7.88 19.87
N GLY A 61 -10.80 -7.41 20.77
CA GLY A 61 -9.42 -7.01 20.45
C GLY A 61 -9.32 -6.16 19.19
N ASP A 62 -8.43 -6.56 18.29
CA ASP A 62 -8.02 -5.81 17.10
C ASP A 62 -8.95 -5.99 15.88
N THR A 63 -10.16 -6.53 16.09
CA THR A 63 -11.07 -6.92 15.00
C THR A 63 -11.36 -5.78 14.03
N LEU A 64 -11.57 -4.54 14.51
CA LEU A 64 -11.80 -3.39 13.63
C LEU A 64 -10.55 -2.96 12.85
N GLN A 65 -9.36 -3.11 13.45
CA GLN A 65 -8.10 -2.76 12.80
C GLN A 65 -7.79 -3.69 11.63
N LEU A 66 -8.31 -4.93 11.65
CA LEU A 66 -8.21 -5.86 10.51
C LEU A 66 -8.85 -5.30 9.24
N ALA A 67 -9.77 -4.34 9.32
CA ALA A 67 -10.33 -3.68 8.12
C ALA A 67 -9.27 -2.90 7.33
N PHE A 68 -8.19 -2.46 7.99
CA PHE A 68 -7.13 -1.63 7.40
C PHE A 68 -5.85 -2.41 7.05
N ILE A 69 -5.75 -3.70 7.41
CA ILE A 69 -4.49 -4.44 7.36
C ILE A 69 -3.86 -4.52 5.96
N ASP A 70 -4.68 -4.67 4.92
CA ASP A 70 -4.19 -4.74 3.54
C ASP A 70 -3.60 -3.39 3.09
N LEU A 71 -4.28 -2.28 3.42
CA LEU A 71 -3.80 -0.92 3.16
C LEU A 71 -2.56 -0.59 3.99
N ARG A 72 -2.53 -1.01 5.25
CA ARG A 72 -1.40 -0.82 6.17
C ARG A 72 -0.15 -1.51 5.66
N GLN A 73 -0.23 -2.79 5.32
CA GLN A 73 0.93 -3.52 4.79
C GLN A 73 1.44 -2.92 3.48
N LEU A 74 0.54 -2.45 2.59
CA LEU A 74 0.94 -1.74 1.38
C LEU A 74 1.72 -0.46 1.73
N LEU A 75 1.19 0.38 2.62
CA LEU A 75 1.86 1.62 3.01
C LEU A 75 3.20 1.37 3.69
N ASP A 76 3.28 0.38 4.59
CA ASP A 76 4.52 0.02 5.27
C ASP A 76 5.61 -0.43 4.29
N LEU A 77 5.26 -1.17 3.23
CA LEU A 77 6.19 -1.54 2.16
C LEU A 77 6.79 -0.30 1.49
N PHE A 78 5.96 0.71 1.22
CA PHE A 78 6.39 1.94 0.56
C PHE A 78 7.10 2.92 1.49
N MET A 79 6.74 2.98 2.78
CA MET A 79 7.38 3.84 3.77
C MET A 79 8.78 3.33 4.14
N VAL A 80 8.93 2.01 4.30
CA VAL A 80 10.22 1.38 4.64
C VAL A 80 11.06 1.09 3.39
N TRP A 81 10.43 1.02 2.22
CA TRP A 81 11.07 0.65 0.95
C TRP A 81 11.63 -0.78 0.94
N ASP A 82 10.92 -1.71 1.60
CA ASP A 82 11.37 -3.06 1.95
C ASP A 82 11.13 -4.09 0.83
N TRP A 83 11.45 -3.71 -0.42
CA TRP A 83 11.19 -4.52 -1.60
C TRP A 83 11.96 -5.84 -1.60
N SER A 84 13.15 -5.88 -1.00
CA SER A 84 13.95 -7.10 -0.87
C SER A 84 13.21 -8.17 -0.09
N THR A 85 12.65 -7.82 1.08
CA THR A 85 11.89 -8.76 1.91
C THR A 85 10.58 -9.15 1.24
N TYR A 86 9.85 -8.18 0.67
CA TYR A 86 8.62 -8.48 -0.05
C TYR A 86 8.81 -9.49 -1.18
N LEU A 87 9.84 -9.30 -2.01
CA LEU A 87 10.08 -10.14 -3.17
C LEU A 87 10.68 -11.50 -2.81
N ALA A 88 11.58 -11.56 -1.82
CA ALA A 88 12.19 -12.81 -1.38
C ALA A 88 11.18 -13.73 -0.70
N ASP A 89 10.29 -13.16 0.10
CA ASP A 89 9.34 -13.93 0.90
C ASP A 89 7.98 -14.08 0.19
N TYR A 90 7.78 -13.54 -1.02
CA TYR A 90 6.46 -13.55 -1.66
C TYR A 90 5.87 -14.97 -1.77
N GLY A 91 4.61 -15.13 -1.34
CA GLY A 91 3.90 -16.41 -1.34
C GLY A 91 4.19 -17.32 -0.15
N GLN A 92 5.10 -16.96 0.75
CA GLN A 92 5.34 -17.73 1.97
C GLN A 92 4.24 -17.44 3.03
N PRO A 93 3.87 -18.42 3.89
CA PRO A 93 2.84 -18.19 4.92
C PRO A 93 3.26 -17.16 5.99
N ALA A 94 4.56 -16.99 6.21
CA ALA A 94 5.13 -16.12 7.23
C ALA A 94 5.62 -14.76 6.69
N SER A 95 5.29 -14.41 5.44
CA SER A 95 5.75 -13.16 4.83
C SER A 95 5.22 -11.95 5.59
N LYS A 96 6.11 -11.00 5.89
CA LYS A 96 5.76 -9.72 6.53
C LYS A 96 4.65 -8.96 5.79
N TYR A 97 4.67 -9.05 4.46
CA TYR A 97 3.77 -8.34 3.54
C TYR A 97 2.78 -9.30 2.86
N LEU A 98 2.33 -10.33 3.58
CA LEU A 98 1.44 -11.39 3.09
C LEU A 98 0.18 -10.87 2.37
N ARG A 99 -0.34 -9.70 2.74
CA ARG A 99 -1.57 -9.12 2.20
C ARG A 99 -1.34 -8.24 0.97
N VAL A 100 -0.09 -7.89 0.67
CA VAL A 100 0.20 -7.00 -0.45
C VAL A 100 0.07 -7.78 -1.76
N ASN A 101 -0.89 -7.36 -2.59
CA ASN A 101 -1.03 -7.89 -3.94
C ASN A 101 0.04 -7.27 -4.87
N PRO A 102 0.79 -8.07 -5.68
CA PRO A 102 1.81 -7.54 -6.58
C PRO A 102 1.29 -6.53 -7.60
N ASN A 103 0.06 -6.69 -8.08
CA ASN A 103 -0.56 -5.76 -9.03
C ASN A 103 -0.83 -4.41 -8.36
N THR A 104 -1.38 -4.43 -7.14
CA THR A 104 -1.60 -3.21 -6.33
C THR A 104 -0.30 -2.47 -6.06
N ALA A 105 0.76 -3.18 -5.65
CA ALA A 105 2.07 -2.60 -5.43
C ALA A 105 2.67 -2.03 -6.73
N LEU A 106 2.54 -2.75 -7.85
CA LEU A 106 3.02 -2.30 -9.16
C LEU A 106 2.32 -1.01 -9.60
N THR A 107 0.98 -0.95 -9.51
CA THR A 107 0.19 0.23 -9.88
C THR A 107 0.60 1.47 -9.09
N LEU A 108 0.78 1.36 -7.77
CA LEU A 108 1.23 2.49 -6.95
C LEU A 108 2.67 2.91 -7.31
N LEU A 109 3.57 1.94 -7.51
CA LEU A 109 4.97 2.21 -7.87
C LEU A 109 5.09 2.91 -9.24
N GLU A 110 4.25 2.54 -10.21
CA GLU A 110 4.17 3.21 -11.52
C GLU A 110 3.78 4.68 -11.38
N LYS A 111 2.74 4.99 -10.59
CA LYS A 111 2.31 6.36 -10.31
C LYS A 111 3.40 7.19 -9.63
N MET A 112 4.23 6.56 -8.81
CA MET A 112 5.37 7.23 -8.14
C MET A 112 6.59 7.45 -9.05
N LYS A 113 6.81 6.56 -10.03
CA LYS A 113 7.96 6.64 -10.94
C LYS A 113 7.93 7.90 -11.81
N ASP A 114 6.77 8.36 -12.25
CA ASP A 114 6.73 9.47 -13.19
C ASP A 114 6.99 10.84 -12.57
N THR A 115 6.86 10.98 -11.24
CA THR A 115 7.24 12.22 -10.54
C THR A 115 8.76 12.45 -10.55
N SER A 116 9.58 11.41 -10.62
CA SER A 116 11.05 11.56 -10.62
C SER A 116 11.62 12.07 -11.94
N LYS A 117 10.90 11.90 -13.07
CA LYS A 117 11.34 12.37 -14.39
C LYS A 117 11.34 13.90 -14.55
N LYS A 118 10.58 14.65 -13.75
CA LYS A 118 10.61 16.14 -13.80
C LYS A 118 11.85 16.74 -13.13
N ASN A 119 12.57 15.99 -12.29
CA ASN A 119 13.82 16.43 -11.65
C ASN A 119 15.09 16.05 -12.45
N ASN A 120 14.94 15.48 -13.65
CA ASN A 120 16.00 14.79 -14.37
C ASN A 120 17.07 15.71 -14.99
N ILE A 121 16.85 17.02 -15.03
CA ILE A 121 17.84 17.99 -15.57
C ILE A 121 19.09 18.07 -14.67
N PHE A 122 18.99 17.73 -13.38
CA PHE A 122 20.11 17.73 -12.43
C PHE A 122 20.62 16.33 -12.04
N ALA A 123 19.96 15.25 -12.50
CA ALA A 123 20.24 13.88 -12.07
C ALA A 123 21.56 13.30 -12.62
N GLN A 124 22.11 13.87 -13.72
CA GLN A 124 23.41 13.48 -14.27
C GLN A 124 24.57 13.66 -13.27
N PHE A 125 24.38 14.48 -12.22
CA PHE A 125 25.40 14.78 -11.22
C PHE A 125 25.26 13.98 -9.91
N ARG A 126 24.24 13.12 -9.75
CA ARG A 126 23.99 12.38 -8.49
C ARG A 126 23.90 10.87 -8.69
N LYS A 127 25.00 10.16 -8.39
CA LYS A 127 25.12 8.69 -8.45
C LYS A 127 23.99 7.96 -7.70
N ASN A 128 23.58 8.48 -6.54
CA ASN A 128 22.55 7.88 -5.69
C ASN A 128 21.16 7.86 -6.35
N ASP A 129 20.79 8.89 -7.12
CA ASP A 129 19.50 8.94 -7.82
C ASP A 129 19.45 7.90 -8.95
N ARG A 130 20.58 7.68 -9.63
CA ARG A 130 20.70 6.67 -10.69
C ARG A 130 20.56 5.25 -10.15
N ASP A 131 21.19 4.94 -9.01
CA ASP A 131 21.10 3.60 -8.42
C ASP A 131 19.70 3.34 -7.86
N LYS A 132 19.05 4.36 -7.27
CA LYS A 132 17.62 4.29 -6.89
C LYS A 132 16.71 4.04 -8.08
N GLN A 133 16.96 4.71 -9.21
CA GLN A 133 16.16 4.53 -10.43
C GLN A 133 16.31 3.11 -11.01
N LYS A 134 17.54 2.57 -11.01
CA LYS A 134 17.79 1.18 -11.40
C LYS A 134 17.07 0.19 -10.48
N LEU A 135 17.09 0.44 -9.16
CA LEU A 135 16.38 -0.39 -8.19
C LEU A 135 14.87 -0.41 -8.49
N ILE A 136 14.26 0.77 -8.73
CA ILE A 136 12.84 0.88 -9.09
C ILE A 136 12.54 0.07 -10.35
N GLU A 137 13.38 0.16 -11.38
CA GLU A 137 13.19 -0.59 -12.64
C GLU A 137 13.29 -2.10 -12.44
N THR A 138 14.24 -2.57 -11.63
CA THR A 138 14.37 -3.98 -11.26
C THR A 138 13.14 -4.47 -10.51
N VAL A 139 12.70 -3.74 -9.48
CA VAL A 139 11.50 -4.07 -8.69
C VAL A 139 10.27 -4.14 -9.59
N MET A 140 10.05 -3.15 -10.46
CA MET A 140 8.93 -3.17 -11.41
C MET A 140 8.95 -4.39 -12.33
N LYS A 141 10.13 -4.78 -12.84
CA LYS A 141 10.27 -5.99 -13.67
C LYS A 141 9.87 -7.25 -12.91
N GLN A 142 10.33 -7.40 -11.67
CA GLN A 142 10.01 -8.54 -10.83
C GLN A 142 8.52 -8.57 -10.47
N LEU A 143 7.93 -7.42 -10.11
CA LEU A 143 6.49 -7.31 -9.87
C LEU A 143 5.66 -7.71 -11.09
N ARG A 144 6.02 -7.24 -12.30
CA ARG A 144 5.33 -7.67 -13.53
C ARG A 144 5.43 -9.17 -13.76
N SER A 145 6.59 -9.77 -13.48
CA SER A 145 6.76 -11.22 -13.56
C SER A 145 5.84 -11.97 -12.60
N LEU A 146 5.69 -11.47 -11.37
CA LEU A 146 4.78 -12.04 -10.37
C LEU A 146 3.31 -11.91 -10.82
N VAL A 147 2.90 -10.73 -11.29
CA VAL A 147 1.54 -10.49 -11.80
C VAL A 147 1.21 -11.41 -12.98
N ASN A 148 2.12 -11.56 -13.94
CA ASN A 148 1.92 -12.45 -15.09
C ASN A 148 1.91 -13.93 -14.69
N GLY A 149 2.73 -14.32 -13.69
CA GLY A 149 2.71 -15.67 -13.13
C GLY A 149 1.37 -16.01 -12.46
N MET A 150 0.76 -15.03 -11.79
CA MET A 150 -0.57 -15.20 -11.17
C MET A 150 -1.68 -15.41 -12.19
N SER A 151 -1.63 -14.74 -13.35
CA SER A 151 -2.64 -14.88 -14.40
C SER A 151 -2.68 -16.27 -15.08
N HIS A 152 -1.63 -17.10 -14.90
CA HIS A 152 -1.59 -18.47 -15.42
C HIS A 152 -2.16 -19.53 -14.45
N HIS A 153 -2.58 -19.14 -13.25
CA HIS A 153 -3.14 -20.04 -12.22
C HIS A 153 -4.65 -19.82 -11.95
N THR A 154 -5.32 -19.03 -12.79
CA THR A 154 -6.79 -18.89 -12.87
C THR A 154 -7.30 -19.50 -14.15
#